data_AF-A0A1F6RWQ5-F1
#
_entry.id   AF-A0A1F6RWQ5-F1
#
_cell.length_a   1.000
_cell.length_b   1.000
_cell.length_c   1.000
_cell.angle_alpha   90.00
_cell.angle_beta   90.00
_cell.angle_gamma   90.00
#
_symmetry.space_group_name_H-M   'P 1'
#
loop_
_entity.id
_entity.type
_entity.pdbx_description
1 polymer ?
#
loop_
_entity_poly.entity_id
_entity_poly.type
_entity_poly.pdbx_seq_one_letter_code
_entity_poly.pdbx_strand_id
1 'polypeptide(L)'
;MPACFEMPGKYLVINKNIMRTKNFRNKAYRQSISGRKKIIIFLSVAFLFFAINHIANAQSCSSVGGACTSGTSRVCPSGYDYQGLYDCPDSAPNCCKQSSSTTGGGNQTSGFGNPLSVDTIEKVLENIWGYLSKIAGTIAVIFIIIGGVMYMMSIGNKEMLERAKKTLIFAIAGLAIVVAAPLFYQEIKAIFESGSPGSALQKVLDNVLKLLLSIAGFLAIISMIIGSIWMFSAAGDEERYNLGKKTAIYSIVGITVVVAALIIVKQVIALITG
;
A
#
# COMPACT_ATOMS: atom_id res chain seq x y z
N MET A 1 -30.79 50.30 -61.38
CA MET A 1 -29.51 50.37 -60.62
C MET A 1 -29.84 50.99 -59.27
N PRO A 2 -29.39 50.50 -58.10
CA PRO A 2 -28.10 49.83 -57.76
C PRO A 2 -28.35 48.46 -57.05
N ALA A 3 -27.44 47.70 -56.44
CA ALA A 3 -26.01 47.41 -56.56
C ALA A 3 -25.81 46.03 -55.90
N CYS A 4 -25.18 45.08 -56.58
CA CYS A 4 -24.72 43.83 -55.98
C CYS A 4 -23.54 44.13 -55.05
N PHE A 5 -23.66 43.79 -53.76
CA PHE A 5 -22.56 43.85 -52.80
C PHE A 5 -21.85 42.49 -52.77
N GLU A 6 -20.71 42.41 -53.45
CA GLU A 6 -19.78 41.29 -53.42
C GLU A 6 -19.22 41.11 -52.00
N MET A 7 -19.54 39.99 -51.36
CA MET A 7 -18.97 39.60 -50.06
C MET A 7 -17.74 38.71 -50.27
N PRO A 8 -16.54 39.09 -49.78
CA PRO A 8 -15.31 38.33 -50.02
C PRO A 8 -15.26 36.98 -49.27
N GLY A 9 -14.82 35.93 -49.97
CA GLY A 9 -14.82 34.51 -49.57
C GLY A 9 -13.97 34.07 -48.37
N LYS A 10 -13.58 34.97 -47.46
CA LYS A 10 -12.80 34.62 -46.26
C LYS A 10 -13.65 34.00 -45.13
N TYR A 11 -14.94 34.31 -45.07
CA TYR A 11 -15.83 33.82 -43.99
C TYR A 11 -16.21 32.33 -44.13
N LEU A 12 -16.20 31.77 -45.34
CA LEU A 12 -16.51 30.35 -45.58
C LEU A 12 -15.40 29.41 -45.10
N VAL A 13 -14.14 29.84 -45.15
CA VAL A 13 -12.97 29.04 -44.73
C VAL A 13 -12.92 28.90 -43.20
N ILE A 14 -13.28 29.96 -42.47
CA ILE A 14 -13.27 29.98 -41.01
C ILE A 14 -14.33 29.01 -40.45
N ASN A 15 -15.53 28.99 -41.02
CA ASN A 15 -16.59 28.08 -40.59
C ASN A 15 -16.19 26.60 -40.77
N LYS A 16 -15.54 26.26 -41.90
CA LYS A 16 -15.11 24.89 -42.21
C LYS A 16 -14.01 24.38 -41.25
N ASN A 17 -13.06 25.25 -40.86
CA ASN A 17 -12.01 24.92 -39.90
C ASN A 17 -12.54 24.81 -38.46
N ILE A 18 -13.50 25.65 -38.07
CA ILE A 18 -14.16 25.56 -36.76
C ILE A 18 -15.03 24.30 -36.67
N MET A 19 -15.70 23.90 -37.75
CA MET A 19 -16.47 22.66 -37.82
C MET A 19 -15.57 21.41 -37.73
N ARG A 20 -14.44 21.37 -38.44
CA ARG A 20 -13.46 20.27 -38.33
C ARG A 20 -12.93 20.12 -36.89
N THR A 21 -12.52 21.21 -36.25
CA THR A 21 -11.97 21.17 -34.88
C THR A 21 -13.00 20.78 -33.82
N LYS A 22 -14.27 21.18 -33.98
CA LYS A 22 -15.36 20.69 -33.11
C LYS A 22 -15.60 19.20 -33.28
N ASN A 23 -15.55 18.68 -34.51
CA ASN A 23 -15.78 17.26 -34.78
C ASN A 23 -14.64 16.37 -34.23
N PHE A 24 -13.38 16.81 -34.33
CA PHE A 24 -12.23 16.12 -33.71
C PHE A 24 -12.30 16.11 -32.18
N ARG A 25 -12.63 17.25 -31.55
CA ARG A 25 -12.82 17.31 -30.09
C ARG A 25 -13.96 16.40 -29.62
N ASN A 26 -15.06 16.33 -30.37
CA ASN A 26 -16.21 15.49 -30.00
C ASN A 26 -15.89 13.99 -30.16
N LYS A 27 -15.08 13.61 -31.15
CA LYS A 27 -14.61 12.22 -31.35
C LYS A 27 -13.59 11.79 -30.28
N ALA A 28 -12.62 12.66 -29.95
CA ALA A 28 -11.63 12.41 -28.90
C ALA A 28 -12.27 12.36 -27.49
N TYR A 29 -13.27 13.20 -27.22
CA TYR A 29 -14.02 13.18 -25.96
C TYR A 29 -14.82 11.88 -25.78
N ARG A 30 -15.49 11.39 -26.83
CA ARG A 30 -16.21 10.09 -26.79
C ARG A 30 -15.27 8.90 -26.59
N GLN A 31 -14.07 8.93 -27.16
CA GLN A 31 -13.09 7.84 -27.04
C GLN A 31 -12.47 7.78 -25.63
N SER A 32 -12.31 8.93 -24.95
CA SER A 32 -11.90 9.01 -23.55
C SER A 32 -12.98 8.49 -22.59
N ILE A 33 -14.27 8.76 -22.88
CA ILE A 33 -15.40 8.30 -22.04
C ILE A 33 -15.58 6.77 -22.08
N SER A 34 -15.34 6.12 -23.21
CA SER A 34 -15.46 4.65 -23.33
C SER A 34 -14.43 3.91 -22.47
N GLY A 35 -13.19 4.40 -22.42
CA GLY A 35 -12.13 3.85 -21.56
C GLY A 35 -12.35 4.13 -20.07
N ARG A 36 -12.79 5.35 -19.72
CA ARG A 36 -13.08 5.73 -18.33
C ARG A 36 -14.24 4.92 -17.75
N LYS A 37 -15.30 4.63 -18.52
CA LYS A 37 -16.42 3.81 -18.04
C LYS A 37 -15.99 2.38 -17.69
N LYS A 38 -15.17 1.74 -18.52
CA LYS A 38 -14.65 0.38 -18.23
C LYS A 38 -13.71 0.35 -17.02
N ILE A 39 -12.86 1.37 -16.88
CA ILE A 39 -11.95 1.53 -15.73
C ILE A 39 -12.72 1.80 -14.44
N ILE A 40 -13.74 2.65 -14.46
CA ILE A 40 -14.57 2.93 -13.28
C ILE A 40 -15.36 1.69 -12.86
N ILE A 41 -15.90 0.92 -13.83
CA ILE A 41 -16.58 -0.36 -13.53
C ILE A 41 -15.59 -1.38 -12.94
N PHE A 42 -14.41 -1.55 -13.54
CA PHE A 42 -13.38 -2.46 -13.01
C PHE A 42 -12.88 -2.04 -11.61
N LEU A 43 -12.66 -0.74 -11.38
CA LEU A 43 -12.27 -0.22 -10.07
C LEU A 43 -13.39 -0.36 -9.04
N SER A 44 -14.66 -0.17 -9.42
CA SER A 44 -15.79 -0.36 -8.51
C SER A 44 -15.96 -1.84 -8.13
N VAL A 45 -15.82 -2.77 -9.08
CA VAL A 45 -15.90 -4.20 -8.82
C VAL A 45 -14.69 -4.68 -8.02
N ALA A 46 -13.48 -4.17 -8.32
CA ALA A 46 -12.29 -4.46 -7.55
C ALA A 46 -12.35 -3.88 -6.13
N PHE A 47 -12.92 -2.70 -5.94
CA PHE A 47 -13.12 -2.10 -4.62
C PHE A 47 -14.22 -2.82 -3.83
N LEU A 48 -15.29 -3.28 -4.49
CA LEU A 48 -16.31 -4.13 -3.86
C LEU A 48 -15.71 -5.48 -3.46
N PHE A 49 -14.89 -6.09 -4.31
CA PHE A 49 -14.21 -7.35 -4.01
C PHE A 49 -13.15 -7.18 -2.92
N PHE A 50 -12.40 -6.08 -2.94
CA PHE A 50 -11.47 -5.71 -1.88
C PHE A 50 -12.21 -5.46 -0.57
N ALA A 51 -13.34 -4.76 -0.58
CA ALA A 51 -14.18 -4.53 0.60
C ALA A 51 -14.78 -5.82 1.16
N ILE A 52 -15.26 -6.74 0.31
CA ILE A 52 -15.76 -8.05 0.74
C ILE A 52 -14.64 -8.87 1.40
N ASN A 53 -13.40 -8.78 0.90
CA ASN A 53 -12.25 -9.47 1.49
C ASN A 53 -11.64 -8.73 2.71
N HIS A 54 -11.83 -7.42 2.84
CA HIS A 54 -11.33 -6.63 3.99
C HIS A 54 -12.25 -6.70 5.23
N ILE A 55 -13.46 -7.26 5.09
CA ILE A 55 -14.37 -7.53 6.21
C ILE A 55 -14.03 -8.85 6.92
N ALA A 56 -13.14 -9.69 6.35
CA ALA A 56 -12.78 -10.97 6.94
C ALA A 56 -11.49 -10.96 7.81
N ASN A 57 -10.92 -9.79 8.11
CA ASN A 57 -9.83 -9.71 9.09
C ASN A 57 -10.30 -9.01 10.35
N ALA A 58 -11.19 -9.67 11.08
CA ALA A 58 -11.24 -9.46 12.50
C ALA A 58 -9.89 -9.91 13.07
N GLN A 59 -9.09 -8.98 13.57
CA GLN A 59 -7.95 -9.33 14.40
C GLN A 59 -8.48 -10.18 15.56
N SER A 60 -8.13 -11.45 15.61
CA SER A 60 -8.50 -12.30 16.73
C SER A 60 -7.72 -11.85 17.97
N CYS A 61 -8.31 -11.95 19.17
CA CYS A 61 -7.63 -11.59 20.43
C CYS A 61 -6.27 -12.32 20.59
N SER A 62 -6.12 -13.50 19.96
CA SER A 62 -4.87 -14.25 19.92
C SER A 62 -3.75 -13.55 19.14
N SER A 63 -4.06 -12.69 18.17
CA SER A 63 -3.06 -11.93 17.38
C SER A 63 -2.32 -10.86 18.18
N VAL A 64 -2.90 -10.42 19.31
CA VAL A 64 -2.27 -9.47 20.25
C VAL A 64 -1.72 -10.16 21.51
N GLY A 65 -1.77 -11.50 21.56
CA GLY A 65 -1.37 -12.31 22.71
C GLY A 65 -2.28 -12.14 23.93
N GLY A 66 -3.55 -11.76 23.71
CA GLY A 66 -4.55 -11.62 24.76
C GLY A 66 -5.43 -12.87 24.89
N ALA A 67 -6.07 -13.02 26.04
CA ALA A 67 -7.08 -14.04 26.29
C ALA A 67 -8.47 -13.39 26.28
N CYS A 68 -9.45 -14.11 25.72
CA CYS A 68 -10.86 -13.73 25.76
C CYS A 68 -11.43 -14.01 27.15
N THR A 69 -12.18 -13.07 27.71
CA THR A 69 -12.83 -13.24 29.02
C THR A 69 -14.32 -12.95 28.91
N SER A 70 -15.15 -13.85 29.45
CA SER A 70 -16.61 -13.74 29.39
C SER A 70 -17.11 -12.73 30.44
N GLY A 71 -17.60 -11.57 29.98
CA GLY A 71 -18.19 -10.55 30.86
C GLY A 71 -18.89 -9.45 30.07
N THR A 72 -19.98 -8.90 30.61
CA THR A 72 -20.79 -7.83 29.99
C THR A 72 -20.26 -6.42 30.25
N SER A 73 -19.17 -6.29 31.01
CA SER A 73 -18.51 -5.02 31.32
C SER A 73 -17.05 -5.06 30.86
N ARG A 74 -16.52 -3.92 30.39
CA ARG A 74 -15.13 -3.69 29.95
C ARG A 74 -14.13 -3.80 31.11
N VAL A 75 -14.16 -4.90 31.84
CA VAL A 75 -13.40 -5.12 33.07
C VAL A 75 -12.66 -6.44 32.88
N CYS A 76 -11.33 -6.35 32.82
CA CYS A 76 -10.45 -7.51 32.84
C CYS A 76 -10.14 -7.91 34.30
N PRO A 77 -9.79 -9.18 34.56
CA PRO A 77 -9.32 -9.60 35.89
C PRO A 77 -8.15 -8.74 36.37
N SER A 78 -7.98 -8.61 37.69
CA SER A 78 -6.87 -7.88 38.29
C SER A 78 -5.53 -8.40 37.79
N GLY A 79 -4.73 -7.52 37.19
CA GLY A 79 -3.47 -7.88 36.53
C GLY A 79 -3.57 -8.07 35.01
N TYR A 80 -4.67 -7.66 34.38
CA TYR A 80 -4.86 -7.67 32.92
C TYR A 80 -5.37 -6.31 32.41
N ASP A 81 -4.80 -5.80 31.31
CA ASP A 81 -5.21 -4.57 30.62
C ASP A 81 -6.18 -4.85 29.47
N TYR A 82 -7.22 -4.01 29.36
CA TYR A 82 -8.23 -4.06 28.29
C TYR A 82 -7.65 -3.55 26.97
N GLN A 83 -7.65 -4.40 25.93
CA GLN A 83 -7.08 -4.05 24.62
C GLN A 83 -8.14 -3.56 23.61
N GLY A 84 -9.44 -3.74 23.89
CA GLY A 84 -10.52 -3.38 22.96
C GLY A 84 -11.57 -4.48 22.77
N LEU A 85 -12.47 -4.25 21.80
CA LEU A 85 -13.51 -5.20 21.37
C LEU A 85 -12.96 -6.02 20.20
N TYR A 86 -12.85 -7.34 20.36
CA TYR A 86 -12.31 -8.26 19.35
C TYR A 86 -13.22 -9.48 19.20
N ASP A 87 -13.17 -10.18 18.05
CA ASP A 87 -13.92 -11.40 17.84
C ASP A 87 -13.36 -12.54 18.70
N CYS A 88 -14.15 -12.95 19.68
CA CYS A 88 -13.88 -14.05 20.59
C CYS A 88 -14.95 -15.15 20.36
N PRO A 89 -14.55 -16.42 20.23
CA PRO A 89 -15.46 -17.51 19.86
C PRO A 89 -16.56 -17.81 20.89
N ASP A 90 -16.42 -17.33 22.14
CA ASP A 90 -17.30 -17.68 23.26
C ASP A 90 -18.02 -16.47 23.88
N SER A 91 -18.94 -15.79 23.16
CA SER A 91 -19.84 -14.74 23.71
C SER A 91 -19.19 -13.67 24.62
N ALA A 92 -17.88 -13.48 24.48
CA ALA A 92 -17.00 -12.78 25.41
C ALA A 92 -16.41 -11.57 24.69
N PRO A 93 -17.02 -10.38 24.75
CA PRO A 93 -16.65 -9.28 23.86
C PRO A 93 -15.29 -8.62 24.18
N ASN A 94 -14.61 -9.05 25.25
CA ASN A 94 -13.45 -8.33 25.80
C ASN A 94 -12.14 -9.13 25.65
N CYS A 95 -11.14 -8.51 25.02
CA CYS A 95 -9.78 -9.04 24.95
C CYS A 95 -8.90 -8.45 26.06
N CYS A 96 -8.32 -9.32 26.88
CA CYS A 96 -7.52 -8.96 28.04
C CYS A 96 -6.10 -9.49 27.88
N LYS A 97 -5.10 -8.64 28.08
CA LYS A 97 -3.67 -9.03 28.08
C LYS A 97 -3.10 -8.85 29.47
N GLN A 98 -2.19 -9.71 29.93
CA GLN A 98 -1.57 -9.56 31.24
C GLN A 98 -0.95 -8.16 31.33
N SER A 99 -1.46 -7.37 32.27
CA SER A 99 -0.99 -6.03 32.56
C SER A 99 0.47 -6.22 32.88
N SER A 100 1.32 -5.63 32.06
CA SER A 100 2.75 -5.60 32.32
C SER A 100 2.92 -4.67 33.50
N SER A 101 2.61 -5.17 34.70
CA SER A 101 2.99 -4.57 35.96
C SER A 101 4.50 -4.60 35.98
N THR A 102 5.09 -3.61 35.31
CA THR A 102 6.30 -2.97 35.79
C THR A 102 5.96 -2.49 37.20
N THR A 103 6.07 -3.40 38.15
CA THR A 103 6.29 -3.09 39.55
C THR A 103 7.62 -2.33 39.54
N GLY A 104 7.52 -1.00 39.38
CA GLY A 104 8.54 -0.06 39.79
C GLY A 104 8.66 -0.10 41.31
N GLY A 105 9.10 -1.24 41.84
CA GLY A 105 9.59 -1.40 43.19
C GLY A 105 11.09 -1.18 43.13
N GLY A 106 11.49 0.10 43.17
CA GLY A 106 12.89 0.47 43.27
C GLY A 106 13.48 -0.12 44.55
N ASN A 107 14.33 -1.13 44.41
CA ASN A 107 15.33 -1.40 45.42
C ASN A 107 16.56 -0.58 45.04
N GLN A 108 16.66 0.60 45.65
CA GLN A 108 17.79 1.50 45.55
C GLN A 108 18.98 0.89 46.30
N THR A 109 19.59 -0.13 45.72
CA THR A 109 20.99 -0.46 45.97
C THR A 109 21.77 0.12 44.81
N SER A 110 22.62 1.09 45.12
CA SER A 110 23.55 1.78 44.22
C SER A 110 24.39 0.80 43.40
N GLY A 111 23.82 0.35 42.30
CA GLY A 111 24.46 -0.37 41.21
C GLY A 111 23.93 0.25 39.94
N PHE A 112 24.79 0.48 38.95
CA PHE A 112 24.41 1.06 37.67
C PHE A 112 23.16 0.36 37.14
N GLY A 113 22.01 1.04 37.22
CA GLY A 113 20.76 0.55 36.68
C GLY A 113 20.93 0.44 35.17
N ASN A 114 20.61 -0.74 34.62
CA ASN A 114 20.71 -0.99 33.20
C ASN A 114 19.92 0.12 32.45
N PRO A 115 20.59 1.04 31.73
CA PRO A 115 19.92 2.17 31.06
C PRO A 115 19.04 1.71 29.88
N LEU A 116 19.13 0.42 29.56
CA LEU A 116 18.19 -0.33 28.74
C LEU A 116 17.28 -1.13 29.69
N SER A 117 16.10 -0.61 30.04
CA SER A 117 15.10 -1.30 30.89
C SER A 117 14.47 -2.53 30.19
N VAL A 118 15.27 -3.53 29.84
CA VAL A 118 14.87 -4.68 29.03
C VAL A 118 15.65 -5.93 29.47
N ASP A 119 14.91 -6.86 30.08
CA ASP A 119 15.47 -8.11 30.62
C ASP A 119 15.50 -9.24 29.56
N THR A 120 14.96 -8.98 28.37
CA THR A 120 14.82 -9.94 27.27
C THR A 120 15.36 -9.36 25.96
N ILE A 121 16.06 -10.20 25.18
CA ILE A 121 16.69 -9.84 23.90
C ILE A 121 15.65 -9.28 22.92
N GLU A 122 14.41 -9.77 22.98
CA GLU A 122 13.32 -9.35 22.12
C GLU A 122 12.92 -7.89 22.37
N LYS A 123 12.91 -7.46 23.63
CA LYS A 123 12.57 -6.08 24.01
C LYS A 123 13.69 -5.10 23.66
N VAL A 124 14.95 -5.52 23.77
CA VAL A 124 16.10 -4.73 23.27
C VAL A 124 15.93 -4.46 21.78
N LEU A 125 15.59 -5.50 21.01
CA LEU A 125 15.49 -5.42 19.56
C LEU A 125 14.29 -4.58 19.09
N GLU A 126 13.14 -4.67 19.78
CA GLU A 126 11.98 -3.83 19.51
C GLU A 126 12.22 -2.35 19.84
N ASN A 127 12.94 -2.07 20.94
CA ASN A 127 13.27 -0.69 21.30
C ASN A 127 14.29 -0.09 20.32
N ILE A 128 15.31 -0.86 19.92
CA ILE A 128 16.25 -0.47 18.84
C ILE A 128 15.48 -0.15 17.54
N TRP A 129 14.55 -1.03 17.15
CA TRP A 129 13.78 -0.87 15.92
C TRP A 129 12.88 0.37 15.98
N GLY A 130 12.24 0.60 17.13
CA GLY A 130 11.40 1.77 17.35
C GLY A 130 12.16 3.09 17.26
N TYR A 131 13.37 3.17 17.82
CA TYR A 131 14.23 4.34 17.68
C TYR A 131 14.72 4.54 16.24
N LEU A 132 15.16 3.47 15.59
CA LEU A 132 15.67 3.53 14.21
C LEU A 132 14.56 3.94 13.23
N SER A 133 13.34 3.42 13.41
CA SER A 133 12.18 3.76 12.58
C SER A 133 11.75 5.23 12.72
N LYS A 134 11.83 5.80 13.92
CA LYS A 134 11.52 7.22 14.16
C LYS A 134 12.52 8.14 13.45
N ILE A 135 13.81 7.80 13.52
CA ILE A 135 14.87 8.57 12.85
C ILE A 135 14.74 8.44 11.33
N ALA A 136 14.58 7.22 10.82
CA ALA A 136 14.39 6.95 9.40
C ALA A 136 13.14 7.64 8.84
N GLY A 137 12.03 7.63 9.58
CA GLY A 137 10.79 8.32 9.19
C GLY A 137 10.98 9.84 9.09
N THR A 138 11.68 10.44 10.04
CA THR A 138 11.98 11.88 10.02
C THR A 138 12.85 12.25 8.81
N ILE A 139 13.88 11.46 8.54
CA ILE A 139 14.77 11.67 7.38
C ILE A 139 14.00 11.52 6.06
N ALA A 140 13.13 10.51 5.94
CA ALA A 140 12.34 10.28 4.74
C ALA A 140 11.45 11.49 4.39
N VAL A 141 10.82 12.12 5.38
CA VAL A 141 10.01 13.34 5.17
C VAL A 141 10.85 14.48 4.62
N ILE A 142 12.07 14.69 5.12
CA ILE A 142 12.98 15.73 4.63
C ILE A 142 13.33 15.50 3.15
N PHE A 143 13.64 14.27 2.75
CA PHE A 143 13.92 13.93 1.35
C PHE A 143 12.70 14.11 0.42
N ILE A 144 11.48 13.83 0.90
CA ILE A 144 10.24 14.10 0.15
C ILE A 144 10.07 15.60 -0.07
N ILE A 145 10.31 16.43 0.95
CA ILE A 145 10.21 17.89 0.84
C ILE A 145 11.24 18.42 -0.17
N ILE A 146 12.50 18.01 -0.07
CA ILE A 146 13.57 18.43 -1.00
C ILE A 146 13.24 18.01 -2.44
N GLY A 147 12.81 16.76 -2.64
CA GLY A 147 12.39 16.27 -3.95
C GLY A 147 11.18 17.02 -4.52
N GLY A 148 10.21 17.36 -3.66
CA GLY A 148 9.01 18.12 -4.04
C GLY A 148 9.32 19.57 -4.43
N VAL A 149 10.16 20.27 -3.66
CA VAL A 149 10.60 21.63 -3.99
C VAL A 149 11.39 21.64 -5.29
N MET A 150 12.32 20.70 -5.46
CA MET A 150 13.10 20.56 -6.69
C MET A 150 12.20 20.28 -7.91
N TYR A 151 11.15 19.49 -7.74
CA TYR A 151 10.17 19.22 -8.80
C TYR A 151 9.44 20.49 -9.23
N MET A 152 9.00 21.31 -8.26
CA MET A 152 8.31 22.58 -8.55
C MET A 152 9.22 23.61 -9.22
N MET A 153 10.51 23.63 -8.89
CA MET A 153 11.48 24.55 -9.49
C MET A 153 11.98 24.11 -10.87
N SER A 154 11.73 22.86 -11.29
CA SER A 154 12.26 22.27 -12.53
C SER A 154 11.52 22.70 -13.81
N ILE A 155 10.77 23.80 -13.78
CA ILE A 155 9.98 24.27 -14.92
C ILE A 155 10.93 24.64 -16.07
N GLY A 156 10.82 23.90 -17.18
CA GLY A 156 11.60 24.17 -18.40
C GLY A 156 12.91 23.40 -18.54
N ASN A 157 13.40 22.72 -17.49
CA ASN A 157 14.61 21.88 -17.56
C ASN A 157 14.25 20.39 -17.34
N LYS A 158 14.31 19.60 -18.42
CA LYS A 158 14.00 18.16 -18.41
C LYS A 158 14.93 17.36 -17.50
N GLU A 159 16.19 17.78 -17.36
CA GLU A 159 17.17 17.07 -16.54
C GLU A 159 16.88 17.24 -15.05
N MET A 160 16.61 18.47 -14.62
CA MET A 160 16.22 18.78 -13.24
C MET A 160 14.90 18.07 -12.86
N LEU A 161 13.94 18.03 -13.79
CA LEU A 161 12.66 17.36 -13.60
C LEU A 161 12.84 15.84 -13.41
N GLU A 162 13.70 15.21 -14.18
CA GLU A 162 13.96 13.77 -14.06
C GLU A 162 14.70 13.44 -12.76
N ARG A 163 15.68 14.27 -12.37
CA ARG A 163 16.38 14.14 -11.08
C ARG A 163 15.41 14.26 -9.91
N ALA A 164 14.55 15.27 -9.91
CA ALA A 164 13.54 15.47 -8.86
C ALA A 164 12.60 14.26 -8.74
N LYS A 165 12.15 13.70 -9.87
CA LYS A 165 11.33 12.48 -9.90
C LYS A 165 12.07 11.27 -9.30
N LYS A 166 13.34 11.05 -9.69
CA LYS A 166 14.14 9.93 -9.14
C LYS A 166 14.29 10.06 -7.63
N THR A 167 14.64 11.25 -7.14
CA THR A 167 14.75 11.51 -5.69
C THR A 167 13.44 11.21 -4.96
N LEU A 168 12.30 11.64 -5.52
CA LEU A 168 10.99 11.39 -4.91
C LEU A 168 10.65 9.89 -4.86
N ILE A 169 10.96 9.15 -5.93
CA ILE A 169 10.73 7.70 -6.00
C ILE A 169 11.60 6.97 -4.96
N PHE A 170 12.88 7.33 -4.83
CA PHE A 170 13.76 6.73 -3.82
C PHE A 170 13.30 7.04 -2.40
N ALA A 171 12.84 8.27 -2.14
CA ALA A 171 12.32 8.66 -0.83
C ALA A 171 11.05 7.87 -0.46
N ILE A 172 10.12 7.71 -1.39
CA ILE A 172 8.89 6.92 -1.21
C ILE A 172 9.22 5.44 -1.04
N ALA A 173 10.14 4.89 -1.84
CA ALA A 173 10.57 3.51 -1.74
C ALA A 173 11.24 3.22 -0.38
N GLY A 174 12.11 4.12 0.10
CA GLY A 174 12.73 4.00 1.42
C GLY A 174 11.71 4.02 2.55
N LEU A 175 10.73 4.92 2.49
CA LEU A 175 9.62 4.96 3.45
C LEU A 175 8.79 3.66 3.44
N ALA A 176 8.50 3.13 2.25
CA ALA A 176 7.75 1.88 2.10
C ALA A 176 8.48 0.68 2.73
N ILE A 177 9.81 0.62 2.62
CA ILE A 177 10.62 -0.43 3.24
C ILE A 177 10.54 -0.36 4.77
N VAL A 178 10.63 0.84 5.35
CA VAL A 178 10.53 1.03 6.83
C VAL A 178 9.18 0.55 7.36
N VAL A 179 8.10 0.82 6.63
CA VAL A 179 6.74 0.36 7.00
C VAL A 179 6.57 -1.15 6.81
N ALA A 180 7.22 -1.74 5.80
CA ALA A 180 7.12 -3.17 5.52
C ALA A 180 8.01 -4.05 6.43
N ALA A 181 9.08 -3.50 6.99
CA ALA A 181 10.03 -4.21 7.83
C ALA A 181 9.46 -5.02 9.02
N PRO A 182 8.47 -4.54 9.83
CA PRO A 182 7.90 -5.35 10.90
C PRO A 182 7.22 -6.62 10.40
N LEU A 183 6.71 -6.63 9.16
CA LEU A 183 6.12 -7.83 8.54
C LEU A 183 7.19 -8.91 8.39
N PHE A 184 8.38 -8.57 7.90
CA PHE A 184 9.48 -9.52 7.73
C PHE A 184 10.04 -10.03 9.06
N TYR A 185 10.09 -9.18 10.09
CA TYR A 185 10.61 -9.55 11.41
C TYR A 185 9.77 -10.65 12.09
N GLN A 186 8.45 -10.59 11.95
CA GLN A 186 7.55 -11.61 12.47
C GLN A 186 7.71 -12.96 11.76
N GLU A 187 7.96 -12.96 10.44
CA GLU A 187 8.27 -14.19 9.70
C GLU A 187 9.57 -14.85 10.19
N ILE A 188 10.60 -14.05 10.47
CA ILE A 188 11.90 -14.57 10.94
C ILE A 188 11.76 -15.23 12.32
N LYS A 189 11.00 -14.63 13.24
CA LYS A 189 10.70 -15.23 14.56
C LYS A 189 9.93 -16.55 14.44
N ALA A 190 8.94 -16.60 13.54
CA ALA A 190 8.11 -17.80 13.33
C ALA A 190 8.88 -19.02 12.78
N ILE A 191 10.00 -18.77 12.10
CA ILE A 191 10.94 -19.81 11.64
C ILE A 191 11.82 -20.28 12.82
N PHE A 192 12.31 -19.36 13.65
CA PHE A 192 13.25 -19.67 14.72
C PHE A 192 12.62 -20.46 15.89
N GLU A 193 11.33 -20.24 16.20
CA GLU A 193 10.62 -21.02 17.23
C GLU A 193 10.11 -22.39 16.74
N SER A 194 10.26 -22.71 15.45
CA SER A 194 9.68 -23.93 14.87
C SER A 194 10.63 -25.13 14.91
N GLY A 195 10.88 -25.66 16.11
CA GLY A 195 11.44 -26.99 16.32
C GLY A 195 10.42 -28.13 16.21
N SER A 196 9.42 -28.06 15.30
CA SER A 196 8.40 -29.12 15.15
C SER A 196 8.21 -29.57 13.69
N PRO A 197 8.45 -30.87 13.38
CA PRO A 197 8.46 -31.41 12.02
C PRO A 197 7.09 -31.72 11.40
N GLY A 198 5.97 -31.50 12.10
CA GLY A 198 4.63 -31.79 11.57
C GLY A 198 4.04 -30.70 10.66
N SER A 199 4.44 -29.44 10.89
CA SER A 199 3.92 -28.26 10.18
C SER A 199 4.94 -27.62 9.23
N ALA A 200 6.11 -28.25 9.03
CA ALA A 200 7.19 -27.71 8.23
C ALA A 200 6.80 -27.52 6.76
N LEU A 201 6.01 -28.45 6.19
CA LEU A 201 5.56 -28.33 4.80
C LEU A 201 4.59 -27.16 4.59
N GLN A 202 3.66 -26.94 5.53
CA GLN A 202 2.73 -25.81 5.46
C GLN A 202 3.45 -24.47 5.73
N LYS A 203 4.38 -24.41 6.70
CA LYS A 203 5.20 -23.21 6.96
C LYS A 203 6.15 -22.87 5.82
N VAL A 204 6.79 -23.86 5.19
CA VAL A 204 7.63 -23.62 4.01
C VAL A 204 6.77 -23.09 2.87
N LEU A 205 5.57 -23.62 2.67
CA LEU A 205 4.64 -23.14 1.65
C LEU A 205 4.20 -21.70 1.91
N ASP A 206 3.84 -21.35 3.15
CA ASP A 206 3.43 -19.99 3.52
C ASP A 206 4.58 -18.99 3.44
N ASN A 207 5.78 -19.38 3.86
CA ASN A 207 6.96 -18.52 3.80
C ASN A 207 7.39 -18.27 2.35
N VAL A 208 7.35 -19.30 1.51
CA VAL A 208 7.64 -19.16 0.07
C VAL A 208 6.56 -18.31 -0.60
N LEU A 209 5.27 -18.54 -0.29
CA LEU A 209 4.17 -17.75 -0.84
C LEU A 209 4.29 -16.27 -0.46
N LYS A 210 4.61 -15.95 0.80
CA LYS A 210 4.86 -14.58 1.26
C LYS A 210 6.10 -13.96 0.63
N LEU A 211 7.18 -14.71 0.45
CA LEU A 211 8.38 -14.23 -0.25
C LEU A 211 8.05 -13.87 -1.71
N LEU A 212 7.33 -14.74 -2.42
CA LEU A 212 6.88 -14.47 -3.79
C LEU A 212 5.95 -13.25 -3.86
N LEU A 213 5.01 -13.13 -2.93
CA LEU A 213 4.09 -11.99 -2.84
C LEU A 213 4.83 -10.68 -2.58
N SER A 214 5.83 -10.71 -1.71
CA SER A 214 6.62 -9.53 -1.35
C SER A 214 7.37 -8.97 -2.58
N ILE A 215 8.07 -9.85 -3.31
CA ILE A 215 8.81 -9.47 -4.52
C ILE A 215 7.84 -9.01 -5.62
N ALA A 216 6.76 -9.76 -5.83
CA ALA A 216 5.75 -9.41 -6.83
C ALA A 216 5.05 -8.07 -6.52
N GLY A 217 4.71 -7.81 -5.26
CA GLY A 217 4.11 -6.57 -4.81
C GLY A 217 5.03 -5.37 -5.03
N PHE A 218 6.31 -5.51 -4.70
CA PHE A 218 7.30 -4.45 -4.93
C PHE A 218 7.47 -4.13 -6.42
N LEU A 219 7.58 -5.16 -7.28
CA LEU A 219 7.67 -4.97 -8.74
C LEU A 219 6.38 -4.37 -9.33
N ALA A 220 5.22 -4.74 -8.79
CA ALA A 220 3.94 -4.17 -9.20
C ALA A 220 3.87 -2.67 -8.92
N ILE A 221 4.32 -2.23 -7.74
CA ILE A 221 4.38 -0.81 -7.38
C ILE A 221 5.31 -0.05 -8.33
N ILE A 222 6.51 -0.57 -8.60
CA ILE A 222 7.47 0.08 -9.51
C ILE A 222 6.90 0.24 -10.92
N SER A 223 6.32 -0.83 -11.47
CA SER A 223 5.73 -0.80 -12.82
C SER A 223 4.55 0.18 -12.92
N MET A 224 3.74 0.29 -11.85
CA MET A 224 2.63 1.24 -11.77
C MET A 224 3.11 2.70 -11.77
N ILE A 225 4.20 2.99 -11.05
CA ILE A 225 4.81 4.33 -11.01
C ILE A 225 5.33 4.73 -12.40
N ILE A 226 6.04 3.82 -13.08
CA ILE A 226 6.64 4.10 -14.40
C ILE A 226 5.55 4.36 -15.45
N GLY A 227 4.50 3.54 -15.49
CA GLY A 227 3.38 3.72 -16.42
C GLY A 227 2.67 5.07 -16.21
N SER A 228 2.50 5.47 -14.95
CA SER A 228 1.89 6.75 -14.58
C SER A 228 2.71 7.94 -15.08
N ILE A 229 4.04 7.92 -14.88
CA ILE A 229 4.93 9.01 -15.30
C ILE A 229 4.95 9.17 -16.82
N TRP A 230 4.92 8.06 -17.57
CA TRP A 230 4.84 8.08 -19.04
C TRP A 230 3.54 8.71 -19.53
N MET A 231 2.44 8.43 -18.85
CA MET A 231 1.13 8.97 -19.20
C MET A 231 1.04 10.48 -18.93
N PHE A 232 1.66 10.97 -17.84
CA PHE A 232 1.70 12.41 -17.53
C PHE A 232 2.71 13.20 -18.38
N SER A 233 3.75 12.55 -18.89
CA SER A 233 4.78 13.20 -19.72
C SER A 233 4.46 13.17 -21.22
N ALA A 234 3.31 12.61 -21.63
CA ALA A 234 2.84 12.60 -23.01
C ALA A 234 2.29 13.99 -23.38
N ALA A 235 3.18 14.91 -23.78
CA ALA A 235 2.84 16.27 -24.21
C ALA A 235 2.16 16.30 -25.60
N GLY A 236 1.07 15.54 -25.78
CA GLY A 236 0.30 15.45 -27.03
C GLY A 236 0.76 14.38 -28.03
N ASP A 237 1.81 13.61 -27.70
CA ASP A 237 2.23 12.44 -28.48
C ASP A 237 1.40 11.21 -28.09
N GLU A 238 0.58 10.72 -29.03
CA GLU A 238 -0.30 9.57 -28.83
C GLU A 238 0.49 8.28 -28.55
N GLU A 239 1.72 8.17 -29.03
CA GLU A 239 2.54 6.98 -28.82
C GLU A 239 2.96 6.85 -27.35
N ARG A 240 3.47 7.95 -26.78
CA ARG A 240 3.87 8.04 -25.36
C ARG A 240 2.68 7.78 -24.42
N TYR A 241 1.51 8.30 -24.78
CA TYR A 241 0.28 8.08 -24.02
C TYR A 241 -0.18 6.62 -24.09
N ASN A 242 -0.14 6.01 -25.28
CA ASN A 242 -0.52 4.61 -25.45
C ASN A 242 0.48 3.65 -24.79
N LEU A 243 1.77 3.97 -24.77
CA LEU A 243 2.76 3.17 -24.08
C LEU A 243 2.52 3.18 -22.57
N GLY A 244 2.31 4.36 -21.97
CA GLY A 244 1.96 4.49 -20.55
C GLY A 244 0.67 3.73 -20.21
N LYS A 245 -0.33 3.79 -21.08
CA LYS A 245 -1.60 3.05 -20.91
C LYS A 245 -1.40 1.54 -20.95
N LYS A 246 -0.60 1.01 -21.88
CA LYS A 246 -0.28 -0.42 -21.94
C LYS A 246 0.43 -0.87 -20.67
N THR A 247 1.46 -0.14 -20.24
CA THR A 247 2.20 -0.44 -19.01
C THR A 247 1.29 -0.45 -17.79
N ALA A 248 0.40 0.54 -17.64
CA ALA A 248 -0.55 0.59 -16.53
C ALA A 248 -1.54 -0.58 -16.54
N ILE A 249 -2.04 -0.98 -17.71
CA ILE A 249 -2.93 -2.14 -17.84
C ILE A 249 -2.20 -3.43 -17.47
N TYR A 250 -0.95 -3.61 -17.91
CA TYR A 250 -0.17 -4.81 -17.56
C TYR A 250 0.07 -4.93 -16.05
N SER A 251 0.34 -3.84 -15.34
CA SER A 251 0.48 -3.85 -13.88
C SER A 251 -0.81 -4.27 -13.17
N ILE A 252 -1.97 -3.78 -13.63
CA ILE A 252 -3.29 -4.14 -13.06
C ILE A 252 -3.59 -5.62 -13.29
N VAL A 253 -3.32 -6.12 -14.50
CA VAL A 253 -3.50 -7.56 -14.82
C VAL A 253 -2.60 -8.42 -13.95
N GLY A 254 -1.32 -8.03 -13.77
CA GLY A 254 -0.38 -8.75 -12.92
C GLY A 254 -0.86 -8.86 -11.46
N ILE A 255 -1.30 -7.74 -10.88
CA ILE A 255 -1.86 -7.74 -9.51
C ILE A 255 -3.10 -8.64 -9.42
N THR A 256 -3.99 -8.58 -10.42
CA THR A 256 -5.20 -9.40 -10.44
C THR A 256 -4.89 -10.89 -10.47
N VAL A 257 -3.89 -11.31 -11.27
CA VAL A 257 -3.44 -12.70 -11.35
C VAL A 257 -2.83 -13.17 -10.02
N VAL A 258 -2.02 -12.33 -9.37
CA VAL A 258 -1.44 -12.64 -8.04
C VAL A 258 -2.54 -12.84 -7.00
N VAL A 259 -3.55 -11.96 -6.99
CA VAL A 259 -4.70 -12.08 -6.07
C VAL A 259 -5.52 -13.35 -6.36
N ALA A 260 -5.76 -13.68 -7.63
CA ALA A 260 -6.48 -14.90 -8.01
C ALA A 260 -5.72 -16.16 -7.56
N ALA A 261 -4.40 -16.19 -7.73
CA ALA A 261 -3.57 -17.32 -7.30
C ALA A 261 -3.67 -17.56 -5.77
N LEU A 262 -3.68 -16.50 -4.98
CA LEU A 262 -3.80 -16.61 -3.51
C LEU A 262 -5.12 -17.23 -3.07
N ILE A 263 -6.21 -16.85 -3.74
CA ILE A 263 -7.55 -17.37 -3.43
C ILE A 263 -7.60 -18.87 -3.70
N ILE A 264 -7.07 -19.31 -4.85
CA ILE A 264 -7.01 -20.72 -5.23
C ILE A 264 -6.20 -21.52 -4.21
N VAL A 265 -5.02 -21.04 -3.83
CA VAL A 265 -4.15 -21.73 -2.85
C VAL A 265 -4.86 -21.87 -1.50
N LYS A 266 -5.50 -20.81 -1.00
CA LYS A 266 -6.22 -20.86 0.28
C LYS A 266 -7.39 -21.84 0.26
N GLN A 267 -8.13 -21.91 -0.85
CA GLN A 267 -9.22 -22.87 -1.01
C GLN A 267 -8.71 -24.32 -1.02
N VAL A 268 -7.57 -24.57 -1.67
CA VAL A 268 -6.95 -25.91 -1.68
C VAL A 268 -6.47 -26.31 -0.28
N ILE A 269 -5.84 -25.39 0.47
CA ILE A 269 -5.39 -25.68 1.85
C ILE A 269 -6.58 -25.98 2.76
N ALA A 270 -7.66 -25.19 2.67
CA ALA A 270 -8.88 -25.44 3.45
C ALA A 270 -9.49 -26.81 3.13
N LEU A 271 -9.52 -27.19 1.84
CA LEU A 271 -10.05 -28.50 1.41
C LEU A 271 -9.21 -29.67 1.92
N ILE A 272 -7.89 -29.51 2.01
CA ILE A 272 -6.98 -30.56 2.50
C ILE A 272 -6.98 -30.65 4.03
N THR A 273 -7.20 -29.54 4.72
CA THR A 273 -7.11 -29.47 6.19
C THR A 273 -8.45 -29.75 6.88
N GLY A 274 -9.58 -29.52 6.20
CA GLY A 274 -10.93 -29.72 6.73
C GLY A 274 -11.42 -28.54 7.55
#